data_AF-M0PQ28-F1
#
_entry.id   AF-M0PQ28-F1
#
_cell.length_a   1.000
_cell.length_b   1.000
_cell.length_c   1.000
_cell.angle_alpha   90.00
_cell.angle_beta   90.00
_cell.angle_gamma   90.00
#
_symmetry.space_group_name_H-M   'P 1'
#
loop_
_entity.id
_entity.type
_entity.pdbx_description
1 polymer ?
#
loop_
_entity_poly.entity_id
_entity_poly.type
_entity_poly.pdbx_seq_one_letter_code
_entity_poly.pdbx_strand_id
1 'polypeptide(L)'
;MAPDASSDGQSSDLRGASPDRVRAALRDADPLPGGRGFAGLLADLPKWDSPDRDAPNREGPALVRGVLGRQPLFAEATALDPDTERRSTAPDAWAFDRADLKDPEPVPAGSVVSATGTERVWRLPDPGPEPDREAALSAVDDAVSAALDDLASSLSPASAEGTADGDLAVAFSGGVDSGLVAAAVPEAPCYVAGFEGSHDVAAAREAASAMERDLRVVEITHEDLRRAVRAVAAATGRRNPMDVAIAVPLFLTAEAAAADGFDRLAVGQGADELFGGYSKVVDPAADPRVEADTVRGARTETVRTLPGQLERDVLALRAAGVEPATPLLDDRVVAAALALPDDLLVDGDERKVALRRVAAGRVPESVHGADKKAVQYGTYVSRELDRLARQAGYKRRMDDHVGKYVEALCSEEKPAGEGRS
;
A
#
# COMPACT_ATOMS: atom_id res chain seq x y z
N MET A 1 50.96 5.51 21.57
CA MET A 1 49.89 5.84 20.61
C MET A 1 49.15 4.55 20.33
N ALA A 2 48.02 4.36 21.01
CA ALA A 2 47.08 3.31 20.64
C ALA A 2 46.41 3.71 19.31
N PRO A 3 46.19 2.79 18.37
CA PRO A 3 45.42 3.09 17.19
C PRO A 3 43.97 3.38 17.62
N ASP A 4 43.45 4.47 17.08
CA ASP A 4 42.08 4.93 17.25
C ASP A 4 41.11 3.83 16.78
N ALA A 5 40.22 3.40 17.67
CA ALA A 5 39.20 2.43 17.36
C ALA A 5 37.91 3.19 16.96
N SER A 6 37.41 2.84 15.78
CA SER A 6 36.03 3.03 15.28
C SER A 6 35.52 4.46 15.06
N SER A 7 35.72 4.96 13.84
CA SER A 7 34.60 5.52 13.09
C SER A 7 34.15 4.46 12.07
N ASP A 8 33.41 3.44 12.52
CA ASP A 8 32.59 2.65 11.60
C ASP A 8 31.47 3.58 11.14
N GLY A 9 31.74 4.37 10.10
CA GLY A 9 30.75 5.24 9.47
C GLY A 9 29.70 4.36 8.83
N GLN A 10 28.61 4.10 9.55
CA GLN A 10 27.47 3.35 9.04
C GLN A 10 26.94 4.09 7.79
N SER A 11 26.84 3.42 6.64
CA SER A 11 26.28 4.03 5.43
C SER A 11 24.75 4.05 5.51
N SER A 12 24.11 5.08 4.96
CA SER A 12 22.64 5.09 4.82
C SER A 12 22.17 3.93 3.95
N ASP A 13 21.08 3.29 4.36
CA ASP A 13 20.41 2.22 3.64
C ASP A 13 18.91 2.53 3.59
N LEU A 14 18.46 3.06 2.46
CA LEU A 14 17.10 3.56 2.26
C LEU A 14 16.45 2.90 1.04
N ARG A 15 15.18 2.56 1.16
CA ARG A 15 14.29 2.28 0.02
C ARG A 15 13.48 3.52 -0.32
N GLY A 16 13.26 3.75 -1.61
CA GLY A 16 12.47 4.89 -2.11
C GLY A 16 13.33 6.12 -2.39
N ALA A 17 13.07 7.24 -1.70
CA ALA A 17 13.81 8.48 -1.89
C ALA A 17 15.30 8.38 -1.50
N SER A 18 16.15 9.17 -2.15
CA SER A 18 17.58 9.23 -1.84
C SER A 18 17.85 9.83 -0.45
N PRO A 19 18.99 9.49 0.20
CA PRO A 19 19.37 10.08 1.49
C PRO A 19 19.34 11.61 1.50
N ASP A 20 19.80 12.26 0.43
CA ASP A 20 19.83 13.72 0.35
C ASP A 20 18.42 14.34 0.31
N ARG A 21 17.48 13.69 -0.39
CA ARG A 21 16.08 14.12 -0.40
C ARG A 21 15.44 13.94 0.98
N VAL A 22 15.71 12.83 1.66
CA VAL A 22 15.19 12.60 3.02
C VAL A 22 15.77 13.62 4.01
N ARG A 23 17.06 13.96 3.89
CA ARG A 23 17.67 15.03 4.71
C ARG A 23 17.04 16.40 4.44
N ALA A 24 16.73 16.72 3.18
CA ALA A 24 16.01 17.95 2.85
C ALA A 24 14.61 17.96 3.47
N ALA A 25 13.87 16.87 3.33
CA ALA A 25 12.54 16.70 3.94
C ALA A 25 12.53 16.91 5.45
N LEU A 26 13.56 16.42 6.16
CA LEU A 26 13.71 16.64 7.60
C LEU A 26 13.99 18.11 7.90
N ARG A 27 14.94 18.75 7.21
CA ARG A 27 15.28 20.17 7.43
C ARG A 27 14.11 21.11 7.19
N ASP A 28 13.35 20.85 6.13
CA ASP A 28 12.28 21.72 5.67
C ASP A 28 10.92 21.33 6.30
N ALA A 29 10.90 20.31 7.16
CA ALA A 29 9.71 19.70 7.74
C ALA A 29 8.66 19.29 6.67
N ASP A 30 9.12 18.92 5.47
CA ASP A 30 8.28 18.59 4.32
C ASP A 30 7.82 17.12 4.40
N PRO A 31 6.51 16.85 4.63
CA PRO A 31 5.99 15.49 4.71
C PRO A 31 5.86 14.80 3.35
N LEU A 32 5.92 15.54 2.24
CA LEU A 32 5.74 15.07 0.87
C LEU A 32 6.90 15.55 -0.05
N PRO A 33 8.15 15.14 0.23
CA PRO A 33 9.35 15.65 -0.44
C PRO A 33 9.53 15.21 -1.91
N GLY A 34 8.56 14.49 -2.46
CA GLY A 34 8.49 14.04 -3.83
C GLY A 34 8.85 12.56 -3.98
N GLY A 35 8.15 11.90 -4.89
CA GLY A 35 8.34 10.50 -5.25
C GLY A 35 7.38 9.56 -4.51
N ARG A 36 7.81 8.31 -4.32
CA ARG A 36 6.96 7.19 -3.88
C ARG A 36 7.21 6.78 -2.42
N GLY A 37 7.58 7.75 -1.59
CA GLY A 37 7.90 7.57 -0.17
C GLY A 37 9.31 7.03 0.07
N PHE A 38 9.64 6.83 1.34
CA PHE A 38 10.95 6.34 1.76
C PHE A 38 10.86 5.65 3.12
N ALA A 39 11.78 4.72 3.36
CA ALA A 39 12.06 4.19 4.69
C ALA A 39 13.46 3.59 4.76
N GLY A 40 14.04 3.51 5.95
CA GLY A 40 15.29 2.80 6.23
C GLY A 40 16.21 3.56 7.18
N LEU A 41 17.50 3.25 7.14
CA LEU A 41 18.55 3.86 7.95
C LEU A 41 19.12 5.11 7.27
N LEU A 42 19.16 6.22 8.01
CA LEU A 42 19.89 7.42 7.66
C LEU A 42 21.10 7.57 8.58
N ALA A 43 22.30 7.56 8.02
CA ALA A 43 23.57 7.59 8.76
C ALA A 43 23.77 8.88 9.59
N ASP A 44 23.37 10.01 9.02
CA ASP A 44 23.59 11.33 9.58
C ASP A 44 22.29 12.12 9.55
N LEU A 45 21.72 12.35 10.73
CA LEU A 45 20.57 13.23 10.89
C LEU A 45 20.99 14.70 10.68
N PRO A 46 20.29 15.47 9.83
CA PRO A 46 20.50 16.91 9.78
C PRO A 46 19.94 17.54 11.06
N LYS A 47 20.46 18.72 11.43
CA LYS A 47 19.74 19.59 12.37
C LYS A 47 18.44 20.03 11.69
N TRP A 48 17.33 19.90 12.39
CA TRP A 48 16.01 20.35 11.94
C TRP A 48 15.22 20.88 13.14
N ASP A 49 14.34 21.86 12.88
CA ASP A 49 13.48 22.45 13.89
C ASP A 49 12.35 21.46 14.20
N SER A 50 12.51 20.71 15.28
CA SER A 50 11.46 19.82 15.72
C SER A 50 10.26 20.59 16.26
N PRO A 51 9.03 20.10 16.00
CA PRO A 51 7.83 20.62 16.65
C PRO A 51 7.88 20.46 18.17
N ASP A 52 8.74 19.58 18.71
CA ASP A 52 9.04 19.46 20.13
C ASP A 52 10.32 20.24 20.48
N ARG A 53 10.15 21.35 21.21
CA ARG A 53 11.23 22.28 21.57
C ARG A 53 12.18 21.73 22.65
N ASP A 54 11.77 20.68 23.37
CA ASP A 54 12.55 20.09 24.46
C ASP A 54 13.30 18.83 24.02
N ALA A 55 13.25 18.47 22.74
CA ALA A 55 13.85 17.26 22.24
C ALA A 55 15.40 17.31 22.29
N PRO A 56 16.06 16.24 22.78
CA PRO A 56 17.51 16.17 22.92
C PRO A 56 18.25 16.31 21.58
N ASN A 57 19.54 16.68 21.65
CA ASN A 57 20.41 16.82 20.49
C ASN A 57 20.38 15.53 19.64
N ARG A 58 19.88 15.65 18.41
CA ARG A 58 19.69 14.55 17.45
C ARG A 58 20.98 14.28 16.70
N GLU A 59 21.92 13.60 17.33
CA GLU A 59 23.18 13.22 16.72
C GLU A 59 23.22 11.72 16.44
N GLY A 60 23.80 11.35 15.30
CA GLY A 60 24.01 9.96 14.90
C GLY A 60 22.94 9.38 13.96
N PRO A 61 23.03 8.06 13.71
CA PRO A 61 22.15 7.38 12.77
C PRO A 61 20.74 7.20 13.34
N ALA A 62 19.76 7.14 12.45
CA ALA A 62 18.37 6.89 12.82
C ALA A 62 17.61 6.15 11.72
N LEU A 63 16.58 5.40 12.13
CA LEU A 63 15.58 4.88 11.20
C LEU A 63 14.59 6.00 10.87
N VAL A 64 14.19 6.09 9.60
CA VAL A 64 13.25 7.11 9.11
C VAL A 64 12.17 6.42 8.30
N ARG A 65 10.91 6.85 8.43
CA ARG A 65 9.79 6.36 7.62
C ARG A 65 8.87 7.51 7.21
N GLY A 66 8.59 7.61 5.91
CA GLY A 66 7.75 8.67 5.35
C GLY A 66 6.31 8.68 5.87
N VAL A 67 5.60 9.80 5.66
CA VAL A 67 4.30 10.10 6.30
C VAL A 67 3.18 9.09 6.03
N LEU A 68 3.16 8.49 4.84
CA LEU A 68 2.17 7.46 4.46
C LEU A 68 2.66 6.03 4.72
N GLY A 69 3.91 5.84 5.14
CA GLY A 69 4.45 4.50 5.40
C GLY A 69 4.53 3.59 4.18
N ARG A 70 4.57 4.14 2.95
CA ARG A 70 4.56 3.40 1.68
C ARG A 70 5.67 2.35 1.57
N GLN A 71 6.84 2.65 2.14
CA GLN A 71 7.90 1.68 2.31
C GLN A 71 7.78 1.06 3.71
N PRO A 72 7.56 -0.26 3.82
CA PRO A 72 7.63 -0.97 5.08
C PRO A 72 9.03 -0.89 5.69
N LEU A 73 9.08 -0.78 7.01
CA LEU A 73 10.30 -0.82 7.81
C LEU A 73 9.92 -1.36 9.18
N PHE A 74 10.68 -2.34 9.65
CA PHE A 74 10.44 -3.00 10.92
C PHE A 74 11.67 -2.86 11.80
N ALA A 75 11.43 -2.83 13.10
CA ALA A 75 12.45 -2.94 14.13
C ALA A 75 12.02 -4.01 15.13
N GLU A 76 12.96 -4.59 15.85
CA GLU A 76 12.65 -5.46 17.00
C GLU A 76 11.85 -4.65 18.02
N ALA A 77 10.80 -5.22 18.62
CA ALA A 77 9.97 -4.55 19.64
C ALA A 77 10.84 -3.94 20.76
N THR A 78 11.81 -4.72 21.23
CA THR A 78 12.83 -4.26 22.20
C THR A 78 13.59 -3.01 21.73
N ALA A 79 13.86 -2.85 20.43
CA ALA A 79 14.60 -1.71 19.92
C ALA A 79 13.74 -0.44 19.71
N LEU A 80 12.41 -0.56 19.75
CA LEU A 80 11.47 0.57 19.77
C LEU A 80 11.07 0.98 21.19
N ASP A 81 11.25 0.08 22.16
CA ASP A 81 10.95 0.31 23.56
C ASP A 81 12.01 1.22 24.22
N PRO A 82 11.63 2.43 24.69
CA PRO A 82 12.56 3.37 25.32
C PRO A 82 13.12 2.87 26.66
N ASP A 83 12.50 1.86 27.28
CA ASP A 83 12.96 1.28 28.55
C ASP A 83 14.09 0.24 28.36
N THR A 84 14.48 -0.06 27.11
CA THR A 84 15.60 -0.96 26.83
C THR A 84 16.83 -0.22 26.31
N GLU A 85 18.02 -0.80 26.55
CA GLU A 85 19.29 -0.29 26.01
C GLU A 85 19.54 -0.73 24.55
N ARG A 86 18.56 -1.37 23.88
CA ARG A 86 18.76 -1.90 22.53
C ARG A 86 18.75 -0.77 21.50
N ARG A 87 19.87 -0.60 20.78
CA ARG A 87 19.98 0.39 19.71
C ARG A 87 19.15 -0.02 18.49
N SER A 88 18.18 0.82 18.12
CA SER A 88 17.32 0.67 16.93
C SER A 88 18.09 0.60 15.60
N THR A 89 19.26 1.20 15.52
CA THR A 89 20.09 1.24 14.30
C THR A 89 21.11 0.11 14.20
N ALA A 90 21.14 -0.81 15.17
CA ALA A 90 21.99 -1.99 15.08
C ALA A 90 21.58 -2.87 13.88
N PRO A 91 22.52 -3.46 13.12
CA PRO A 91 22.19 -4.21 11.90
C PRO A 91 21.21 -5.39 12.08
N ASP A 92 21.09 -5.93 13.29
CA ASP A 92 20.20 -7.04 13.66
C ASP A 92 18.92 -6.58 14.38
N ALA A 93 18.71 -5.26 14.51
CA ALA A 93 17.59 -4.67 15.24
C ALA A 93 16.52 -4.10 14.32
N TRP A 94 16.74 -4.05 13.01
CA TRP A 94 15.80 -3.55 12.02
C TRP A 94 15.98 -4.25 10.67
N ALA A 95 14.90 -4.27 9.89
CA ALA A 95 14.90 -4.85 8.55
C ALA A 95 13.76 -4.28 7.70
N PHE A 96 13.90 -4.38 6.38
CA PHE A 96 12.81 -4.07 5.45
C PHE A 96 11.75 -5.18 5.39
N ASP A 97 12.15 -6.42 5.65
CA ASP A 97 11.26 -7.57 5.79
C ASP A 97 11.14 -7.95 7.27
N ARG A 98 9.90 -8.15 7.72
CA ARG A 98 9.62 -8.55 9.09
C ARG A 98 10.11 -9.97 9.39
N ALA A 99 10.24 -10.83 8.37
CA ALA A 99 10.70 -12.21 8.53
C ALA A 99 12.17 -12.32 8.94
N ASP A 100 12.94 -11.24 8.74
CA ASP A 100 14.35 -11.15 9.14
C ASP A 100 14.54 -10.84 10.63
N LEU A 101 13.45 -10.58 11.37
CA LEU A 101 13.45 -10.20 12.78
C LEU A 101 12.72 -11.23 13.65
N LYS A 102 13.04 -11.25 14.95
CA LYS A 102 12.44 -12.20 15.90
C LYS A 102 11.07 -11.73 16.39
N ASP A 103 10.97 -10.46 16.78
CA ASP A 103 9.74 -9.82 17.26
C ASP A 103 9.54 -8.48 16.54
N PRO A 104 9.19 -8.50 15.24
CA PRO A 104 9.10 -7.31 14.41
C PRO A 104 7.90 -6.43 14.78
N GLU A 105 8.18 -5.17 15.05
CA GLU A 105 7.21 -4.09 15.11
C GLU A 105 7.43 -3.10 13.95
N PRO A 106 6.36 -2.59 13.34
CA PRO A 106 6.49 -1.60 12.28
C PRO A 106 6.96 -0.27 12.84
N VAL A 107 8.02 0.29 12.25
CA VAL A 107 8.44 1.66 12.54
C VAL A 107 7.27 2.60 12.20
N PRO A 108 6.79 3.46 13.12
CA PRO A 108 5.62 4.28 12.84
C PRO A 108 5.80 5.20 11.62
N ALA A 109 4.76 5.33 10.79
CA ALA A 109 4.80 6.24 9.65
C ALA A 109 5.01 7.70 10.11
N GLY A 110 5.70 8.49 9.27
CA GLY A 110 6.00 9.90 9.56
C GLY A 110 6.96 10.11 10.72
N SER A 111 7.80 9.12 11.04
CA SER A 111 8.60 9.13 12.27
C SER A 111 10.09 8.90 12.03
N VAL A 112 10.88 9.32 13.01
CA VAL A 112 12.31 9.07 13.17
C VAL A 112 12.51 8.26 14.43
N VAL A 113 13.28 7.17 14.36
CA VAL A 113 13.66 6.34 15.51
C VAL A 113 15.16 6.47 15.71
N SER A 114 15.57 7.03 16.84
CA SER A 114 16.98 7.26 17.17
C SER A 114 17.30 6.70 18.56
N ALA A 115 18.51 6.94 19.06
CA ALA A 115 18.91 6.56 20.42
C ALA A 115 18.08 7.26 21.51
N THR A 116 17.37 8.34 21.19
CA THR A 116 16.52 9.08 22.14
C THR A 116 15.05 8.65 22.08
N GLY A 117 14.72 7.63 21.29
CA GLY A 117 13.37 7.10 21.13
C GLY A 117 12.75 7.42 19.77
N THR A 118 11.44 7.22 19.69
CA THR A 118 10.61 7.42 18.49
C THR A 118 9.94 8.78 18.52
N GLU A 119 10.19 9.59 17.48
CA GLU A 119 9.60 10.91 17.32
C GLU A 119 8.78 10.97 16.03
N ARG A 120 7.56 11.52 16.10
CA ARG A 120 6.75 11.79 14.91
C ARG A 120 7.08 13.17 14.35
N VAL A 121 7.81 13.18 13.26
CA VAL A 121 8.35 14.40 12.63
C VAL A 121 7.48 14.90 11.48
N TRP A 122 6.69 14.01 10.87
CA TRP A 122 5.76 14.35 9.79
C TRP A 122 4.34 13.94 10.14
N ARG A 123 3.38 14.77 9.72
CA ARG A 123 1.94 14.48 9.75
C ARG A 123 1.38 14.68 8.35
N LEU A 124 0.28 14.00 8.06
CA LEU A 124 -0.45 14.22 6.81
C LEU A 124 -0.80 15.72 6.70
N PRO A 125 -0.48 16.38 5.58
CA PRO A 125 -0.93 17.75 5.35
C PRO A 125 -2.44 17.86 5.45
N ASP A 126 -2.92 18.95 6.03
CA ASP A 126 -4.33 19.29 6.09
C ASP A 126 -4.54 20.69 5.48
N PRO A 127 -4.33 20.84 4.15
CA PRO A 127 -4.63 22.09 3.48
C PRO A 127 -6.14 22.34 3.56
N GLY A 128 -6.53 23.62 3.62
CA GLY A 128 -7.92 23.99 3.35
C GLY A 128 -8.37 23.54 1.96
N PRO A 129 -9.67 23.41 1.69
CA PRO A 129 -10.16 23.10 0.36
C PRO A 129 -9.72 24.20 -0.62
N GLU A 130 -9.26 23.80 -1.80
CA GLU A 130 -9.04 24.73 -2.91
C GLU A 130 -10.40 25.33 -3.33
N PRO A 131 -10.60 26.66 -3.17
CA PRO A 131 -11.88 27.29 -3.47
C PRO A 131 -12.24 27.31 -4.96
N ASP A 132 -11.24 27.30 -5.86
CA ASP A 132 -11.47 27.22 -7.30
C ASP A 132 -11.52 25.76 -7.75
N ARG A 133 -12.73 25.32 -8.08
CA ARG A 133 -13.01 23.96 -8.52
C ARG A 133 -12.26 23.57 -9.81
N GLU A 134 -12.09 24.49 -10.74
CA GLU A 134 -11.36 24.21 -11.99
C GLU A 134 -9.86 24.09 -11.70
N ALA A 135 -9.33 24.95 -10.83
CA ALA A 135 -7.94 24.85 -10.37
C ALA A 135 -7.68 23.53 -9.62
N ALA A 136 -8.60 23.13 -8.74
CA ALA A 136 -8.52 21.86 -8.01
C ALA A 136 -8.50 20.64 -8.95
N LEU A 137 -9.39 20.61 -9.95
CA LEU A 137 -9.41 19.55 -10.96
C LEU A 137 -8.14 19.54 -11.82
N SER A 138 -7.69 20.72 -12.26
CA SER A 138 -6.44 20.84 -13.04
C SER A 138 -5.24 20.32 -12.26
N ALA A 139 -5.13 20.67 -10.97
CA ALA A 139 -4.04 20.20 -10.12
C ALA A 139 -4.04 18.66 -9.96
N VAL A 140 -5.21 18.03 -9.86
CA VAL A 140 -5.32 16.56 -9.85
C VAL A 140 -4.95 15.99 -11.22
N ASP A 141 -5.44 16.57 -12.31
CA ASP A 141 -5.15 16.11 -13.67
C ASP A 141 -3.64 16.13 -13.96
N ASP A 142 -2.98 17.25 -13.65
CA ASP A 142 -1.53 17.44 -13.79
C ASP A 142 -0.75 16.44 -12.93
N ALA A 143 -1.13 16.29 -11.66
CA ALA A 143 -0.46 15.39 -10.74
C ALA A 143 -0.60 13.91 -11.16
N VAL A 144 -1.81 13.50 -11.57
CA VAL A 144 -2.09 12.13 -12.03
C VAL A 144 -1.36 11.87 -13.35
N SER A 145 -1.40 12.80 -14.31
CA SER A 145 -0.62 12.71 -15.56
C SER A 145 0.85 12.51 -15.27
N ALA A 146 1.46 13.38 -14.46
CA ALA A 146 2.89 13.30 -14.19
C ALA A 146 3.28 11.99 -13.48
N ALA A 147 2.43 11.47 -12.58
CA ALA A 147 2.69 10.21 -11.90
C ALA A 147 2.55 8.98 -12.83
N LEU A 148 1.62 9.04 -13.79
CA LEU A 148 1.41 8.03 -14.83
C LEU A 148 2.53 8.07 -15.88
N ASP A 149 2.97 9.26 -16.29
CA ASP A 149 4.10 9.45 -17.21
C ASP A 149 5.40 8.92 -16.59
N ASP A 150 5.62 9.15 -15.29
CA ASP A 150 6.78 8.58 -14.57
C ASP A 150 6.70 7.05 -14.50
N LEU A 151 5.50 6.46 -14.38
CA LEU A 151 5.34 5.01 -14.44
C LEU A 151 5.72 4.48 -15.83
N ALA A 152 5.19 5.09 -16.89
CA ALA A 152 5.46 4.70 -18.27
C ALA A 152 6.95 4.86 -18.62
N SER A 153 7.58 5.94 -18.16
CA SER A 153 9.01 6.21 -18.37
C SER A 153 9.92 5.27 -17.58
N SER A 154 9.40 4.61 -16.54
CA SER A 154 10.16 3.63 -15.75
C SER A 154 10.27 2.25 -16.41
N LEU A 155 9.60 2.03 -17.54
CA LEU A 155 9.68 0.77 -18.29
C LEU A 155 11.07 0.62 -18.93
N SER A 156 11.66 -0.58 -18.80
CA SER A 156 12.97 -0.88 -19.39
C SER A 156 12.90 -0.86 -20.94
N PRO A 157 13.95 -0.41 -21.66
CA PRO A 157 13.97 -0.40 -23.13
C PRO A 157 13.81 -1.79 -23.76
N ALA A 158 14.21 -2.84 -23.04
CA ALA A 158 14.06 -4.24 -23.47
C ALA A 158 12.58 -4.65 -23.70
N SER A 159 11.63 -3.94 -23.08
CA SER A 159 10.18 -4.14 -23.27
C SER A 159 9.71 -3.77 -24.68
N ALA A 160 10.50 -3.00 -25.45
CA ALA A 160 10.11 -2.51 -26.78
C ALA A 160 10.43 -3.48 -27.94
N GLU A 161 11.19 -4.56 -27.69
CA GLU A 161 11.64 -5.51 -28.74
C GLU A 161 10.91 -6.86 -28.72
N GLY A 162 9.78 -6.99 -28.01
CA GLY A 162 8.88 -8.13 -28.17
C GLY A 162 9.35 -9.45 -27.56
N THR A 163 10.38 -9.43 -26.71
CA THR A 163 10.60 -10.51 -25.73
C THR A 163 9.64 -10.29 -24.57
N ALA A 164 8.96 -11.34 -24.10
CA ALA A 164 8.05 -11.33 -22.93
C ALA A 164 8.77 -11.04 -21.59
N ASP A 165 9.95 -10.43 -21.64
CA ASP A 165 10.79 -9.99 -20.53
C ASP A 165 10.37 -8.56 -20.17
N GLY A 166 9.09 -8.41 -19.83
CA GLY A 166 8.53 -7.14 -19.38
C GLY A 166 8.80 -6.97 -17.89
N ASP A 167 9.25 -5.79 -17.48
CA ASP A 167 9.48 -5.48 -16.06
C ASP A 167 8.16 -5.22 -15.32
N LEU A 168 7.06 -4.91 -16.03
CA LEU A 168 5.81 -4.44 -15.42
C LEU A 168 4.56 -5.15 -15.96
N ALA A 169 3.74 -5.65 -15.03
CA ALA A 169 2.34 -6.05 -15.27
C ALA A 169 1.36 -5.10 -14.54
N VAL A 170 0.06 -5.18 -14.84
CA VAL A 170 -0.98 -4.35 -14.18
C VAL A 170 -2.00 -5.22 -13.46
N ALA A 171 -2.24 -4.98 -12.17
CA ALA A 171 -3.40 -5.53 -11.47
C ALA A 171 -4.66 -4.80 -11.94
N PHE A 172 -5.48 -5.48 -12.74
CA PHE A 172 -6.56 -4.88 -13.49
C PHE A 172 -7.92 -5.36 -13.01
N SER A 173 -8.52 -4.59 -12.12
CA SER A 173 -9.85 -4.90 -11.63
C SER A 173 -10.93 -4.51 -12.66
N GLY A 174 -10.67 -3.53 -13.53
CA GLY A 174 -11.65 -2.98 -14.48
C GLY A 174 -12.44 -1.78 -13.97
N GLY A 175 -12.07 -1.22 -12.80
CA GLY A 175 -12.57 0.08 -12.34
C GLY A 175 -11.66 1.24 -12.78
N VAL A 176 -12.10 2.48 -12.51
CA VAL A 176 -11.40 3.72 -12.88
C VAL A 176 -9.93 3.75 -12.44
N ASP A 177 -9.62 3.28 -11.23
CA ASP A 177 -8.26 3.34 -10.68
C ASP A 177 -7.29 2.48 -11.49
N SER A 178 -7.60 1.20 -11.66
CA SER A 178 -6.80 0.28 -12.47
C SER A 178 -6.86 0.59 -13.96
N GLY A 179 -7.96 1.21 -14.42
CA GLY A 179 -8.12 1.67 -15.80
C GLY A 179 -7.12 2.76 -16.15
N LEU A 180 -7.00 3.79 -15.30
CA LEU A 180 -6.00 4.85 -15.44
C LEU A 180 -4.58 4.30 -15.48
N VAL A 181 -4.26 3.38 -14.57
CA VAL A 181 -2.94 2.74 -14.51
C VAL A 181 -2.67 1.95 -15.78
N ALA A 182 -3.62 1.13 -16.24
CA ALA A 182 -3.48 0.34 -17.46
C ALA A 182 -3.34 1.21 -18.73
N ALA A 183 -4.06 2.33 -18.79
CA ALA A 183 -3.99 3.26 -19.92
C ALA A 183 -2.61 3.93 -20.06
N ALA A 184 -1.89 4.12 -18.95
CA ALA A 184 -0.56 4.71 -18.96
C ALA A 184 0.53 3.75 -19.49
N VAL A 185 0.30 2.45 -19.40
CA VAL A 185 1.26 1.41 -19.83
C VAL A 185 0.60 0.43 -20.80
N PRO A 186 0.28 0.88 -22.03
CA PRO A 186 -0.52 0.10 -22.97
C PRO A 186 0.15 -1.22 -23.40
N GLU A 187 1.46 -1.39 -23.25
CA GLU A 187 2.10 -2.66 -23.58
C GLU A 187 2.12 -3.66 -22.41
N ALA A 188 1.81 -3.22 -21.18
CA ALA A 188 1.84 -4.08 -20.01
C ALA A 188 0.58 -4.97 -19.93
N PRO A 189 0.72 -6.30 -19.76
CA PRO A 189 -0.42 -7.20 -19.63
C PRO A 189 -1.20 -6.93 -18.33
N CYS A 190 -2.52 -7.09 -18.43
CA CYS A 190 -3.44 -6.93 -17.32
C CYS A 190 -3.72 -8.28 -16.65
N TYR A 191 -3.78 -8.31 -15.32
CA TYR A 191 -4.08 -9.49 -14.53
C TYR A 191 -5.27 -9.27 -13.61
N VAL A 192 -6.13 -10.27 -13.47
CA VAL A 192 -7.22 -10.29 -12.49
C VAL A 192 -7.33 -11.65 -11.83
N ALA A 193 -7.31 -11.70 -10.50
CA ALA A 193 -7.61 -12.91 -9.75
C ALA A 193 -9.05 -12.92 -9.24
N GLY A 194 -9.70 -14.07 -9.33
CA GLY A 194 -11.03 -14.27 -8.75
C GLY A 194 -11.52 -15.70 -8.89
N PHE A 195 -12.51 -16.07 -8.07
CA PHE A 195 -13.21 -17.34 -8.27
C PHE A 195 -14.01 -17.31 -9.58
N GLU A 196 -14.30 -18.49 -10.12
CA GLU A 196 -15.18 -18.64 -11.28
C GLU A 196 -16.51 -17.88 -11.07
N GLY A 197 -16.92 -17.11 -12.08
CA GLY A 197 -18.15 -16.31 -12.06
C GLY A 197 -18.12 -15.10 -11.12
N SER A 198 -16.95 -14.72 -10.59
CA SER A 198 -16.81 -13.54 -9.73
C SER A 198 -17.03 -12.22 -10.47
N HIS A 199 -17.50 -11.21 -9.73
CA HIS A 199 -17.82 -9.90 -10.30
C HIS A 199 -16.57 -9.18 -10.81
N ASP A 200 -15.44 -9.33 -10.13
CA ASP A 200 -14.20 -8.69 -10.55
C ASP A 200 -13.67 -9.28 -11.86
N VAL A 201 -13.75 -10.60 -12.05
CA VAL A 201 -13.37 -11.22 -13.33
C VAL A 201 -14.28 -10.76 -14.47
N ALA A 202 -15.60 -10.68 -14.23
CA ALA A 202 -16.54 -10.18 -15.23
C ALA A 202 -16.25 -8.72 -15.61
N ALA A 203 -16.11 -7.84 -14.62
CA ALA A 203 -15.82 -6.42 -14.82
C ALA A 203 -14.46 -6.20 -15.51
N ALA A 204 -13.43 -6.95 -15.12
CA ALA A 204 -12.12 -6.88 -15.75
C ALA A 204 -12.17 -7.32 -17.21
N ARG A 205 -12.92 -8.37 -17.56
CA ARG A 205 -13.09 -8.80 -18.96
C ARG A 205 -13.81 -7.75 -19.80
N GLU A 206 -14.87 -7.15 -19.27
CA GLU A 206 -15.60 -6.08 -19.96
C GLU A 206 -14.71 -4.85 -20.18
N ALA A 207 -14.01 -4.40 -19.13
CA ALA A 207 -13.10 -3.26 -19.21
C ALA A 207 -11.92 -3.54 -20.15
N ALA A 208 -11.33 -4.73 -20.10
CA ALA A 208 -10.24 -5.13 -20.99
C ALA A 208 -10.69 -5.16 -22.45
N SER A 209 -11.90 -5.66 -22.72
CA SER A 209 -12.48 -5.60 -24.07
C SER A 209 -12.72 -4.17 -24.54
N ALA A 210 -13.22 -3.28 -23.66
CA ALA A 210 -13.49 -1.89 -23.99
C ALA A 210 -12.21 -1.06 -24.20
N MET A 211 -11.12 -1.44 -23.54
CA MET A 211 -9.81 -0.79 -23.61
C MET A 211 -8.81 -1.52 -24.52
N GLU A 212 -9.24 -2.57 -25.22
CA GLU A 212 -8.39 -3.42 -26.09
C GLU A 212 -7.11 -3.92 -25.38
N ARG A 213 -7.27 -4.45 -24.17
CA ARG A 213 -6.17 -4.95 -23.32
C ARG A 213 -6.03 -6.46 -23.40
N ASP A 214 -4.79 -6.95 -23.35
CA ASP A 214 -4.52 -8.34 -23.02
C ASP A 214 -4.77 -8.59 -21.52
N LEU A 215 -5.69 -9.50 -21.21
CA LEU A 215 -6.12 -9.81 -19.85
C LEU A 215 -5.89 -11.28 -19.53
N ARG A 216 -5.03 -11.53 -18.55
CA ARG A 216 -4.87 -12.82 -17.88
C ARG A 216 -5.80 -12.93 -16.68
N VAL A 217 -6.68 -13.94 -16.73
CA VAL A 217 -7.55 -14.31 -15.60
C VAL A 217 -6.88 -15.41 -14.79
N VAL A 218 -6.63 -15.13 -13.51
CA VAL A 218 -6.13 -16.09 -12.52
C VAL A 218 -7.33 -16.65 -11.76
N GLU A 219 -7.76 -17.84 -12.15
CA GLU A 219 -8.87 -18.53 -11.47
C GLU A 219 -8.43 -19.02 -10.09
N ILE A 220 -9.12 -18.58 -9.04
CA ILE A 220 -8.80 -18.97 -7.66
C ILE A 220 -9.52 -20.28 -7.32
N THR A 221 -8.76 -21.29 -6.88
CA THR A 221 -9.33 -22.50 -6.29
C THR A 221 -9.36 -22.45 -4.76
N HIS A 222 -10.07 -23.37 -4.13
CA HIS A 222 -10.04 -23.51 -2.67
C HIS A 222 -8.67 -23.95 -2.13
N GLU A 223 -7.88 -24.64 -2.94
CA GLU A 223 -6.51 -25.03 -2.58
C GLU A 223 -5.59 -23.81 -2.59
N ASP A 224 -5.68 -23.00 -3.65
CA ASP A 224 -4.98 -21.71 -3.75
C ASP A 224 -5.35 -20.79 -2.59
N LEU A 225 -6.64 -20.68 -2.28
CA LEU A 225 -7.09 -19.87 -1.16
C LEU A 225 -6.45 -20.30 0.16
N ARG A 226 -6.39 -21.61 0.45
CA ARG A 226 -5.75 -22.10 1.70
C ARG A 226 -4.25 -21.80 1.73
N ARG A 227 -3.55 -22.03 0.61
CA ARG A 227 -2.11 -21.77 0.46
C ARG A 227 -1.81 -20.27 0.60
N ALA A 228 -2.54 -19.44 -0.13
CA ALA A 228 -2.38 -17.99 -0.13
C ALA A 228 -2.70 -17.38 1.23
N VAL A 229 -3.72 -17.87 1.96
CA VAL A 229 -4.01 -17.43 3.33
C VAL A 229 -2.79 -17.63 4.23
N ARG A 230 -2.12 -18.79 4.16
CA ARG A 230 -0.92 -19.06 4.98
C ARG A 230 0.25 -18.17 4.57
N ALA A 231 0.52 -18.07 3.27
CA ALA A 231 1.60 -17.23 2.75
C ALA A 231 1.41 -15.74 3.12
N VAL A 232 0.21 -15.20 2.93
CA VAL A 232 -0.15 -13.83 3.31
C VAL A 232 -0.06 -13.64 4.82
N ALA A 233 -0.56 -14.58 5.62
CA ALA A 233 -0.49 -14.47 7.08
C ALA A 233 0.95 -14.53 7.60
N ALA A 234 1.82 -15.33 6.99
CA ALA A 234 3.24 -15.36 7.31
C ALA A 234 3.94 -14.05 6.91
N ALA A 235 3.75 -13.60 5.67
CA ALA A 235 4.39 -12.40 5.13
C ALA A 235 3.95 -11.11 5.85
N THR A 236 2.66 -11.00 6.18
CA THR A 236 2.11 -9.78 6.80
C THR A 236 2.07 -9.84 8.32
N GLY A 237 2.18 -11.05 8.91
CA GLY A 237 1.85 -11.38 10.30
C GLY A 237 0.40 -11.07 10.71
N ARG A 238 -0.49 -10.81 9.75
CA ARG A 238 -1.91 -10.53 10.00
C ARG A 238 -2.72 -11.80 9.82
N ARG A 239 -3.57 -12.10 10.79
CA ARG A 239 -4.46 -13.27 10.77
C ARG A 239 -5.95 -12.91 10.80
N ASN A 240 -6.28 -11.62 10.85
CA ASN A 240 -7.69 -11.23 10.82
C ASN A 240 -8.28 -11.52 9.41
N PRO A 241 -9.51 -12.03 9.32
CA PRO A 241 -10.09 -12.45 8.05
C PRO A 241 -10.19 -11.35 6.98
N MET A 242 -10.41 -10.10 7.39
CA MET A 242 -10.60 -9.01 6.45
C MET A 242 -9.29 -8.67 5.72
N ASP A 243 -8.19 -8.49 6.46
CA ASP A 243 -6.87 -8.21 5.86
C ASP A 243 -6.45 -9.35 4.94
N VAL A 244 -6.60 -10.60 5.40
CA VAL A 244 -6.25 -11.77 4.58
C VAL A 244 -7.11 -11.82 3.31
N ALA A 245 -8.42 -11.58 3.41
CA ALA A 245 -9.31 -11.63 2.26
C ALA A 245 -9.07 -10.50 1.24
N ILE A 246 -8.50 -9.37 1.66
CA ILE A 246 -8.08 -8.28 0.77
C ILE A 246 -6.75 -8.62 0.10
N ALA A 247 -5.78 -9.13 0.87
CA ALA A 247 -4.43 -9.39 0.39
C ALA A 247 -4.32 -10.64 -0.49
N VAL A 248 -5.13 -11.68 -0.28
CA VAL A 248 -5.05 -12.94 -1.06
C VAL A 248 -5.26 -12.73 -2.58
N PRO A 249 -6.30 -12.03 -3.05
CA PRO A 249 -6.44 -11.72 -4.48
C PRO A 249 -5.22 -11.01 -5.06
N LEU A 250 -4.66 -10.06 -4.31
CA LEU A 250 -3.50 -9.29 -4.73
C LEU A 250 -2.24 -10.17 -4.80
N PHE A 251 -2.04 -11.02 -3.79
CA PHE A 251 -0.97 -12.02 -3.74
C PHE A 251 -1.03 -12.99 -4.92
N LEU A 252 -2.20 -13.57 -5.21
CA LEU A 252 -2.36 -14.52 -6.31
C LEU A 252 -2.20 -13.87 -7.70
N THR A 253 -2.62 -12.60 -7.83
CA THR A 253 -2.38 -11.80 -9.04
C THR A 253 -0.87 -11.58 -9.24
N ALA A 254 -0.16 -11.20 -8.17
CA ALA A 254 1.29 -11.01 -8.19
C ALA A 254 2.07 -12.29 -8.46
N GLU A 255 1.68 -13.40 -7.84
CA GLU A 255 2.32 -14.70 -8.03
C GLU A 255 2.22 -15.14 -9.49
N ALA A 256 1.07 -14.92 -10.13
CA ALA A 256 0.90 -15.19 -11.55
C ALA A 256 1.76 -14.28 -12.44
N ALA A 257 1.87 -12.99 -12.11
CA ALA A 257 2.73 -12.06 -12.83
C ALA A 257 4.22 -12.44 -12.68
N ALA A 258 4.68 -12.75 -11.46
CA ALA A 258 6.04 -13.22 -11.22
C ALA A 258 6.34 -14.52 -11.98
N ALA A 259 5.39 -15.47 -11.99
CA ALA A 259 5.54 -16.72 -12.74
C ALA A 259 5.64 -16.52 -14.26
N ASP A 260 5.06 -15.44 -14.78
CA ASP A 260 5.16 -15.04 -16.18
C ASP A 260 6.40 -14.17 -16.48
N GLY A 261 7.22 -13.86 -15.47
CA GLY A 261 8.51 -13.16 -15.62
C GLY A 261 8.53 -11.68 -15.25
N PHE A 262 7.45 -11.13 -14.67
CA PHE A 262 7.37 -9.72 -14.31
C PHE A 262 7.90 -9.46 -12.89
N ASP A 263 8.82 -8.51 -12.75
CA ASP A 263 9.40 -8.10 -11.46
C ASP A 263 8.54 -7.06 -10.71
N ARG A 264 7.67 -6.33 -11.42
CA ARG A 264 6.82 -5.29 -10.85
C ARG A 264 5.35 -5.46 -11.21
N LEU A 265 4.49 -5.08 -10.27
CA LEU A 265 3.04 -5.03 -10.48
C LEU A 265 2.50 -3.63 -10.21
N ALA A 266 1.98 -2.97 -11.24
CA ALA A 266 1.29 -1.71 -11.12
C ALA A 266 -0.11 -1.91 -10.54
N VAL A 267 -0.47 -1.12 -9.53
CA VAL A 267 -1.72 -1.27 -8.78
C VAL A 267 -2.36 0.10 -8.53
N GLY A 268 -3.70 0.15 -8.52
CA GLY A 268 -4.50 1.37 -8.30
C GLY A 268 -4.63 1.80 -6.83
N GLN A 269 -3.72 1.38 -5.95
CA GLN A 269 -3.84 1.59 -4.51
C GLN A 269 -3.84 3.08 -4.15
N GLY A 270 -4.58 3.44 -3.09
CA GLY A 270 -4.72 4.80 -2.59
C GLY A 270 -5.86 5.59 -3.22
N ALA A 271 -6.45 5.13 -4.32
CA ALA A 271 -7.49 5.88 -5.02
C ALA A 271 -8.77 6.05 -4.18
N ASP A 272 -9.22 5.01 -3.49
CA ASP A 272 -10.41 5.07 -2.63
C ASP A 272 -10.21 6.01 -1.44
N GLU A 273 -9.03 6.00 -0.81
CA GLU A 273 -8.71 6.86 0.32
C GLU A 273 -8.51 8.32 -0.09
N LEU A 274 -7.84 8.57 -1.21
CA LEU A 274 -7.50 9.91 -1.66
C LEU A 274 -8.70 10.64 -2.29
N PHE A 275 -9.54 9.92 -3.03
CA PHE A 275 -10.60 10.53 -3.83
C PHE A 275 -12.03 10.25 -3.32
N GLY A 276 -12.18 9.68 -2.12
CA GLY A 276 -13.52 9.48 -1.52
C GLY A 276 -14.28 8.29 -2.12
N GLY A 277 -13.59 7.17 -2.34
CA GLY A 277 -14.16 5.97 -2.95
C GLY A 277 -14.99 5.07 -2.05
N TYR A 278 -14.94 5.26 -0.73
CA TYR A 278 -15.74 4.45 0.20
C TYR A 278 -17.14 5.01 0.41
N SER A 279 -18.13 4.12 0.54
CA SER A 279 -19.53 4.52 0.80
C SER A 279 -19.68 5.36 2.07
N LYS A 280 -18.83 5.12 3.08
CA LYS A 280 -18.86 5.84 4.35
C LYS A 280 -18.42 7.31 4.26
N VAL A 281 -17.93 7.73 3.09
CA VAL A 281 -17.53 9.11 2.80
C VAL A 281 -18.69 9.89 2.16
N VAL A 282 -19.75 9.22 1.69
CA VAL A 282 -20.85 9.84 0.93
C VAL A 282 -21.75 10.70 1.82
N ASP A 283 -22.25 10.13 2.93
CA ASP A 283 -23.05 10.84 3.93
C ASP A 283 -22.46 10.59 5.33
N PRO A 284 -21.33 11.23 5.65
CA PRO A 284 -20.55 10.90 6.83
C PRO A 284 -21.28 11.27 8.13
N ALA A 285 -22.10 12.33 8.14
CA ALA A 285 -22.92 12.71 9.28
C ALA A 285 -23.97 11.65 9.68
N ALA A 286 -24.32 10.73 8.77
CA ALA A 286 -25.24 9.63 9.01
C ALA A 286 -24.55 8.25 9.12
N ASP A 287 -23.23 8.18 8.96
CA ASP A 287 -22.49 6.91 8.89
C ASP A 287 -21.61 6.69 10.14
N PRO A 288 -21.94 5.72 11.02
CA PRO A 288 -21.21 5.51 12.27
C PRO A 288 -19.82 4.90 12.09
N ARG A 289 -19.35 4.69 10.84
CA ARG A 289 -18.01 4.14 10.53
C ARG A 289 -16.93 5.22 10.36
N VAL A 290 -17.31 6.48 10.51
CA VAL A 290 -16.44 7.67 10.51
C VAL A 290 -16.86 8.59 11.64
N GLU A 291 -15.92 9.35 12.19
CA GLU A 291 -16.21 10.32 13.27
C GLU A 291 -16.49 11.73 12.73
N ALA A 292 -16.01 12.02 11.52
CA ALA A 292 -16.18 13.31 10.87
C ALA A 292 -17.60 13.53 10.33
N ASP A 293 -18.05 14.78 10.36
CA ASP A 293 -19.35 15.20 9.81
C ASP A 293 -19.26 15.73 8.36
N THR A 294 -18.05 15.82 7.78
CA THR A 294 -17.82 16.34 6.42
C THR A 294 -17.18 15.30 5.51
N VAL A 295 -17.43 15.39 4.20
CA VAL A 295 -16.89 14.47 3.19
C VAL A 295 -15.36 14.50 3.23
N ARG A 296 -14.74 15.68 3.22
CA ARG A 296 -13.29 15.84 3.41
C ARG A 296 -12.77 15.27 4.72
N GLY A 297 -13.49 15.46 5.83
CA GLY A 297 -13.10 14.92 7.12
C GLY A 297 -13.08 13.39 7.11
N ALA A 298 -14.17 12.78 6.65
CA ALA A 298 -14.30 11.33 6.52
C ALA A 298 -13.26 10.76 5.54
N ARG A 299 -13.02 11.44 4.42
CA ARG A 299 -11.94 11.09 3.47
C ARG A 299 -10.58 11.14 4.17
N THR A 300 -10.29 12.18 4.95
CA THR A 300 -9.02 12.30 5.70
C THR A 300 -8.83 11.17 6.71
N GLU A 301 -9.90 10.73 7.39
CA GLU A 301 -9.84 9.53 8.23
C GLU A 301 -9.44 8.28 7.44
N THR A 302 -9.95 8.12 6.21
CA THR A 302 -9.56 6.99 5.36
C THR A 302 -8.10 7.05 4.93
N VAL A 303 -7.57 8.24 4.59
CA VAL A 303 -6.14 8.42 4.28
C VAL A 303 -5.25 8.04 5.47
N ARG A 304 -5.69 8.33 6.70
CA ARG A 304 -4.96 7.93 7.93
C ARG A 304 -4.86 6.42 8.12
N THR A 305 -5.68 5.62 7.43
CA THR A 305 -5.58 4.15 7.46
C THR A 305 -4.55 3.59 6.49
N LEU A 306 -4.10 4.38 5.50
CA LEU A 306 -3.16 3.94 4.46
C LEU A 306 -1.91 3.25 5.01
N PRO A 307 -1.22 3.74 6.05
CA PRO A 307 0.01 3.09 6.52
C PRO A 307 -0.16 1.60 6.85
N GLY A 308 -1.28 1.21 7.47
CA GLY A 308 -1.56 -0.18 7.79
C GLY A 308 -1.99 -1.00 6.57
N GLN A 309 -2.73 -0.39 5.63
CA GLN A 309 -3.15 -1.04 4.39
C GLN A 309 -1.96 -1.29 3.45
N LEU A 310 -1.11 -0.28 3.26
CA LEU A 310 0.07 -0.35 2.39
C LEU A 310 1.10 -1.34 2.93
N GLU A 311 1.29 -1.41 4.25
CA GLU A 311 2.12 -2.44 4.84
C GLU A 311 1.63 -3.85 4.48
N ARG A 312 0.33 -4.12 4.68
CA ARG A 312 -0.28 -5.41 4.30
C ARG A 312 -0.06 -5.72 2.82
N ASP A 313 -0.39 -4.76 1.95
CA ASP A 313 -0.41 -4.97 0.51
C ASP A 313 1.01 -5.12 -0.07
N VAL A 314 1.96 -4.28 0.36
CA VAL A 314 3.35 -4.33 -0.09
C VAL A 314 4.02 -5.63 0.36
N LEU A 315 3.80 -6.07 1.60
CA LEU A 315 4.34 -7.34 2.09
C LEU A 315 3.76 -8.54 1.34
N ALA A 316 2.45 -8.53 1.06
CA ALA A 316 1.81 -9.58 0.26
C ALA A 316 2.39 -9.64 -1.16
N LEU A 317 2.56 -8.50 -1.83
CA LEU A 317 3.14 -8.42 -3.17
C LEU A 317 4.59 -8.90 -3.21
N ARG A 318 5.44 -8.43 -2.28
CA ARG A 318 6.84 -8.84 -2.20
C ARG A 318 7.00 -10.33 -1.89
N ALA A 319 6.13 -10.88 -1.03
CA ALA A 319 6.12 -12.32 -0.75
C ALA A 319 5.72 -13.17 -1.97
N ALA A 320 5.00 -12.58 -2.93
CA ALA A 320 4.68 -13.21 -4.21
C ALA A 320 5.78 -13.00 -5.28
N GLY A 321 6.84 -12.26 -4.96
CA GLY A 321 7.99 -12.06 -5.83
C GLY A 321 7.97 -10.80 -6.69
N VAL A 322 7.04 -9.86 -6.48
CA VAL A 322 6.97 -8.60 -7.26
C VAL A 322 7.05 -7.36 -6.38
N GLU A 323 7.64 -6.28 -6.91
CA GLU A 323 7.62 -4.96 -6.27
C GLU A 323 6.38 -4.15 -6.74
N PRO A 324 5.60 -3.56 -5.82
CA PRO A 324 4.47 -2.71 -6.18
C PRO A 324 4.89 -1.41 -6.88
N ALA A 325 4.15 -1.05 -7.93
CA ALA A 325 4.15 0.29 -8.50
C ALA A 325 2.80 0.99 -8.26
N THR A 326 2.77 1.98 -7.37
CA THR A 326 1.56 2.69 -6.94
C THR A 326 1.54 4.16 -7.40
N PRO A 327 1.29 4.47 -8.69
CA PRO A 327 1.40 5.84 -9.21
C PRO A 327 0.44 6.82 -8.52
N LEU A 328 -0.77 6.37 -8.13
CA LEU A 328 -1.76 7.22 -7.47
C LEU A 328 -1.38 7.61 -6.04
N LEU A 329 -0.33 7.00 -5.48
CA LEU A 329 0.23 7.36 -4.18
C LEU A 329 1.44 8.30 -4.29
N ASP A 330 1.79 8.77 -5.48
CA ASP A 330 2.84 9.78 -5.65
C ASP A 330 2.54 11.04 -4.83
N ASP A 331 3.56 11.64 -4.21
CA ASP A 331 3.42 12.83 -3.37
C ASP A 331 2.64 13.97 -4.04
N ARG A 332 2.79 14.17 -5.36
CA ARG A 332 2.02 15.18 -6.12
C ARG A 332 0.52 14.87 -6.11
N VAL A 333 0.17 13.60 -6.34
CA VAL A 333 -1.23 13.14 -6.35
C VAL A 333 -1.83 13.25 -4.95
N VAL A 334 -1.08 12.84 -3.93
CA VAL A 334 -1.51 12.97 -2.53
C VAL A 334 -1.76 14.43 -2.16
N ALA A 335 -0.84 15.33 -2.50
CA ALA A 335 -1.00 16.76 -2.22
C ALA A 335 -2.23 17.36 -2.91
N ALA A 336 -2.41 17.09 -4.21
CA ALA A 336 -3.57 17.56 -4.97
C ALA A 336 -4.88 17.00 -4.43
N ALA A 337 -4.94 15.70 -4.12
CA ALA A 337 -6.11 15.06 -3.54
C ALA A 337 -6.46 15.61 -2.15
N LEU A 338 -5.45 15.94 -1.33
CA LEU A 338 -5.66 16.56 -0.02
C LEU A 338 -6.38 17.91 -0.12
N ALA A 339 -6.12 18.70 -1.16
CA ALA A 339 -6.74 20.01 -1.36
C ALA A 339 -8.16 19.96 -1.95
N LEU A 340 -8.67 18.80 -2.41
CA LEU A 340 -9.98 18.71 -3.06
C LEU A 340 -11.14 19.18 -2.16
N PRO A 341 -12.08 20.02 -2.67
CA PRO A 341 -13.36 20.31 -2.02
C PRO A 341 -14.29 19.09 -2.01
N ASP A 342 -15.33 19.14 -1.15
CA ASP A 342 -16.26 18.02 -0.93
C ASP A 342 -16.95 17.53 -2.21
N ASP A 343 -17.41 18.44 -3.08
CA ASP A 343 -18.13 18.12 -4.33
C ASP A 343 -17.26 17.47 -5.41
N LEU A 344 -15.94 17.53 -5.25
CA LEU A 344 -14.97 16.83 -6.10
C LEU A 344 -14.55 15.47 -5.52
N LEU A 345 -14.93 15.16 -4.29
CA LEU A 345 -14.81 13.82 -3.71
C LEU A 345 -16.09 13.03 -3.93
N VAL A 346 -17.23 13.65 -3.61
CA VAL A 346 -18.57 13.06 -3.69
C VAL A 346 -19.57 14.08 -4.25
N ASP A 347 -20.38 13.68 -5.23
CA ASP A 347 -21.49 14.47 -5.78
C ASP A 347 -22.76 13.60 -5.82
N GLY A 348 -23.70 13.87 -4.92
CA GLY A 348 -24.81 12.95 -4.66
C GLY A 348 -24.31 11.58 -4.17
N ASP A 349 -24.65 10.52 -4.90
CA ASP A 349 -24.15 9.15 -4.65
C ASP A 349 -22.86 8.83 -5.42
N GLU A 350 -22.41 9.73 -6.31
CA GLU A 350 -21.22 9.53 -7.12
C GLU A 350 -19.96 9.73 -6.27
N ARG A 351 -19.09 8.72 -6.27
CA ARG A 351 -17.80 8.71 -5.55
C ARG A 351 -16.64 8.87 -6.52
N LYS A 352 -15.50 9.35 -6.02
CA LYS A 352 -14.28 9.58 -6.82
C LYS A 352 -14.48 10.59 -7.94
N VAL A 353 -15.31 11.61 -7.73
CA VAL A 353 -15.73 12.55 -8.78
C VAL A 353 -14.55 13.16 -9.52
N ALA A 354 -13.54 13.69 -8.81
CA ALA A 354 -12.33 14.23 -9.43
C ALA A 354 -11.58 13.19 -10.27
N LEU A 355 -11.37 11.99 -9.73
CA LEU A 355 -10.63 10.94 -10.43
C LEU A 355 -11.39 10.44 -11.67
N ARG A 356 -12.72 10.30 -11.59
CA ARG A 356 -13.57 9.93 -12.74
C ARG A 356 -13.52 11.00 -13.84
N ARG A 357 -13.47 12.28 -13.46
CA ARG A 357 -13.32 13.39 -14.43
C ARG A 357 -11.94 13.41 -15.09
N VAL A 358 -10.88 13.19 -14.31
CA VAL A 358 -9.51 13.05 -14.84
C VAL A 358 -9.36 11.83 -15.76
N ALA A 359 -10.08 10.75 -15.46
CA ALA A 359 -10.14 9.56 -16.29
C ALA A 359 -10.96 9.73 -17.57
N ALA A 360 -11.88 10.69 -17.60
CA ALA A 360 -12.66 11.00 -18.79
C ALA A 360 -11.72 11.49 -19.90
N GLY A 361 -11.69 10.77 -21.02
CA GLY A 361 -10.77 11.02 -22.13
C GLY A 361 -9.47 10.20 -22.11
N ARG A 362 -9.18 9.49 -21.01
CA ARG A 362 -8.07 8.52 -20.93
C ARG A 362 -8.54 7.07 -21.01
N VAL A 363 -9.75 6.79 -20.52
CA VAL A 363 -10.39 5.47 -20.58
C VAL A 363 -11.85 5.60 -21.03
N PRO A 364 -12.47 4.51 -21.54
CA PRO A 364 -13.88 4.52 -21.93
C PRO A 364 -14.84 4.83 -20.77
N GLU A 365 -16.03 5.35 -21.09
CA GLU A 365 -17.10 5.63 -20.12
C GLU A 365 -17.51 4.40 -19.31
N SER A 366 -17.54 3.23 -19.96
CA SER A 366 -17.81 1.95 -19.29
C SER A 366 -16.78 1.59 -18.20
N VAL A 367 -15.59 2.21 -18.21
CA VAL A 367 -14.53 1.98 -17.22
C VAL A 367 -14.50 3.09 -16.17
N HIS A 368 -14.46 4.37 -16.60
CA HIS A 368 -14.41 5.46 -15.62
C HIS A 368 -15.76 5.70 -14.92
N GLY A 369 -16.88 5.24 -15.49
CA GLY A 369 -18.22 5.29 -14.90
C GLY A 369 -18.60 4.01 -14.14
N ALA A 370 -17.77 2.96 -14.17
CA ALA A 370 -18.10 1.68 -13.54
C ALA A 370 -18.23 1.80 -12.01
N ASP A 371 -19.22 1.11 -11.45
CA ASP A 371 -19.30 0.86 -10.01
C ASP A 371 -18.62 -0.46 -9.64
N LYS A 372 -17.86 -0.43 -8.55
CA LYS A 372 -17.07 -1.56 -8.09
C LYS A 372 -17.40 -1.97 -6.67
N LYS A 373 -17.40 -3.30 -6.47
CA LYS A 373 -17.40 -3.91 -5.13
C LYS A 373 -15.96 -3.94 -4.61
N ALA A 374 -15.80 -3.90 -3.29
CA ALA A 374 -14.49 -4.08 -2.68
C ALA A 374 -13.94 -5.48 -3.02
N VAL A 375 -12.62 -5.58 -3.23
CA VAL A 375 -11.93 -6.74 -3.83
C VAL A 375 -12.26 -8.07 -3.14
N GLN A 376 -12.36 -8.08 -1.81
CA GLN A 376 -12.67 -9.29 -1.02
C GLN A 376 -14.07 -9.85 -1.31
N TYR A 377 -15.00 -8.99 -1.73
CA TYR A 377 -16.35 -9.37 -2.13
C TYR A 377 -16.47 -9.55 -3.64
N GLY A 378 -15.79 -8.71 -4.43
CA GLY A 378 -15.81 -8.74 -5.89
C GLY A 378 -15.21 -10.03 -6.46
N THR A 379 -14.13 -10.51 -5.85
CA THR A 379 -13.44 -11.78 -6.19
C THR A 379 -14.08 -13.03 -5.59
N TYR A 380 -15.03 -12.86 -4.67
CA TYR A 380 -15.63 -13.90 -3.82
C TYR A 380 -14.72 -14.52 -2.76
N VAL A 381 -13.49 -14.04 -2.54
CA VAL A 381 -12.59 -14.59 -1.50
C VAL A 381 -13.24 -14.63 -0.11
N SER A 382 -13.90 -13.57 0.36
CA SER A 382 -14.56 -13.60 1.68
C SER A 382 -15.68 -14.64 1.75
N ARG A 383 -16.42 -14.84 0.66
CA ARG A 383 -17.51 -15.83 0.57
C ARG A 383 -16.96 -17.24 0.65
N GLU A 384 -15.88 -17.51 -0.06
CA GLU A 384 -15.24 -18.83 -0.12
C GLU A 384 -14.47 -19.14 1.16
N LEU A 385 -13.86 -18.14 1.79
CA LEU A 385 -13.22 -18.30 3.11
C LEU A 385 -14.24 -18.65 4.20
N ASP A 386 -15.41 -17.98 4.23
CA ASP A 386 -16.54 -18.38 5.10
C ASP A 386 -17.03 -19.81 4.80
N ARG A 387 -17.06 -20.21 3.53
CA ARG A 387 -17.45 -21.58 3.13
C ARG A 387 -16.47 -22.62 3.66
N LEU A 388 -15.18 -22.38 3.50
CA LEU A 388 -14.13 -23.26 4.02
C LEU A 388 -14.18 -23.37 5.54
N ALA A 389 -14.33 -22.25 6.25
CA ALA A 389 -14.48 -22.24 7.70
C ALA A 389 -15.65 -23.13 8.14
N ARG A 390 -16.82 -22.99 7.49
CA ARG A 390 -18.00 -23.80 7.80
C ARG A 390 -17.80 -25.29 7.51
N GLN A 391 -17.14 -25.63 6.40
CA GLN A 391 -16.82 -27.02 6.05
C GLN A 391 -15.85 -27.66 7.05
N ALA A 392 -14.91 -26.88 7.58
CA ALA A 392 -13.99 -27.31 8.63
C ALA A 392 -14.61 -27.33 10.04
N GLY A 393 -15.92 -27.06 10.17
CA GLY A 393 -16.66 -27.13 11.44
C GLY A 393 -16.76 -25.81 12.21
N TYR A 394 -16.20 -24.72 11.71
CA TYR A 394 -16.32 -23.38 12.29
C TYR A 394 -17.66 -22.76 11.88
N LYS A 395 -18.68 -22.93 12.73
CA LYS A 395 -20.07 -22.52 12.43
C LYS A 395 -20.26 -21.03 12.71
N ARG A 396 -21.11 -20.34 11.94
CA ARG A 396 -21.44 -18.91 12.11
C ARG A 396 -21.96 -18.49 13.48
N ARG A 397 -22.49 -19.44 14.26
CA ARG A 397 -22.89 -19.20 15.66
C ARG A 397 -21.71 -19.06 16.62
N MET A 398 -20.52 -19.46 16.18
CA MET A 398 -19.28 -19.24 16.92
C MET A 398 -18.84 -17.81 16.66
N ASP A 399 -18.49 -17.11 17.72
CA ASP A 399 -17.89 -15.80 17.59
C ASP A 399 -16.58 -15.89 16.79
N ASP A 400 -16.39 -14.94 15.88
CA ASP A 400 -15.29 -14.89 14.90
C ASP A 400 -14.92 -16.26 14.28
N HIS A 401 -15.91 -16.97 13.72
CA HIS A 401 -15.69 -18.32 13.18
C HIS A 401 -14.68 -18.35 12.03
N VAL A 402 -14.61 -17.28 11.22
CA VAL A 402 -13.63 -17.20 10.13
C VAL A 402 -12.23 -16.93 10.68
N GLY A 403 -12.07 -16.02 11.66
CA GLY A 403 -10.78 -15.76 12.28
C GLY A 403 -10.20 -17.01 12.94
N LYS A 404 -11.03 -17.74 13.69
CA LYS A 404 -10.64 -19.03 14.28
C LYS A 404 -10.19 -20.06 13.24
N TYR A 405 -10.84 -20.09 12.07
CA TYR A 405 -10.42 -20.95 10.97
C TYR A 405 -9.07 -20.51 10.39
N VAL A 406 -8.86 -19.20 10.18
CA VAL A 406 -7.57 -18.67 9.70
C VAL A 406 -6.44 -18.97 10.68
N GLU A 407 -6.68 -18.79 11.99
CA GLU A 407 -5.72 -19.13 13.04
C GLU A 407 -5.34 -20.61 13.02
N ALA A 408 -6.33 -21.49 12.93
CA ALA A 408 -6.09 -22.93 12.85
C ALA A 408 -5.31 -23.29 11.58
N LEU A 409 -5.69 -22.74 10.43
CA LEU A 409 -5.04 -22.98 9.15
C LEU A 409 -3.56 -22.58 9.17
N CYS A 410 -3.21 -21.49 9.87
CA CYS A 410 -1.82 -21.04 10.04
C CYS A 410 -1.06 -21.82 11.13
N SER A 411 -1.74 -22.46 12.07
CA SER A 411 -1.12 -23.19 13.18
C SER A 411 -0.73 -24.63 12.81
N GLU A 412 -1.41 -25.22 11.83
CA GLU A 412 -1.10 -26.55 11.27
C GLU A 412 0.29 -26.64 10.63
N GLU A 413 0.96 -25.50 10.41
CA GLU A 413 2.30 -25.38 9.82
C GLU A 413 3.45 -25.35 10.83
N LYS A 414 3.23 -25.48 12.15
CA LYS A 414 4.37 -25.77 13.05
C LYS A 414 4.99 -27.10 12.59
N PRO A 415 6.24 -27.12 12.08
CA PRO A 415 6.83 -28.37 11.64
C PRO A 415 6.87 -29.32 12.83
N ALA A 416 6.46 -30.57 12.62
CA ALA A 416 6.78 -31.66 13.52
C ALA A 416 8.31 -31.85 13.48
N GLY A 417 9.03 -31.07 14.30
CA GLY A 417 10.47 -30.92 14.15
C GLY A 417 11.21 -30.38 15.37
N GLU A 418 10.61 -30.36 16.57
CA GLU A 418 11.36 -30.21 17.82
C GLU A 418 10.71 -31.07 18.90
N GLY A 419 11.32 -32.22 19.18
CA GLY A 419 10.80 -33.15 20.18
C GLY A 419 11.17 -34.60 19.92
N ARG A 420 12.45 -34.87 19.66
CA ARG A 420 13.13 -36.14 19.92
C ARG A 420 14.62 -36.02 19.57
N SER A 421 15.41 -35.61 20.56
CA SER A 421 16.66 -36.26 20.97
C SER A 421 17.06 -35.72 22.33
#